data_AF-A0A924MRW5-F1
#
_entry.id   AF-A0A924MRW5-F1
#
_cell.length_a   1.000
_cell.length_b   1.000
_cell.length_c   1.000
_cell.angle_alpha   90.00
_cell.angle_beta   90.00
_cell.angle_gamma   90.00
#
_symmetry.space_group_name_H-M   'P 1'
#
loop_
_entity.id
_entity.type
_entity.pdbx_description
1 polymer ?
#
loop_
_entity_poly.entity_id
_entity_poly.type
_entity_poly.pdbx_seq_one_letter_code
_entity_poly.pdbx_strand_id
1 'polypeptide(L)'
;SALSGVGSAGLTITVASASYNDTLVFDAGTVVTTDESSASGTTSITASGAFTSHSLGGHVTIATPTPIVQADADAYPGSGVIRVTGASGSTLLITVLSNSQVQLQLDANGDGTYASTTSVAWTTLVP
;
A
#
# COMPACT_ATOMS: atom_id res chain seq x y z
N SER A 1 17.31 9.33 1.49
CA SER A 1 16.57 8.10 1.80
C SER A 1 16.51 7.80 3.31
N ALA A 2 15.31 7.51 3.80
CA ALA A 2 15.02 6.92 5.10
C ALA A 2 14.50 5.48 4.89
N LEU A 3 14.99 4.55 5.71
CA LEU A 3 14.59 3.14 5.69
C LEU A 3 13.95 2.80 7.03
N SER A 4 12.71 2.31 6.99
CA SER A 4 12.01 1.78 8.15
C SER A 4 11.78 0.29 7.92
N GLY A 5 12.25 -0.54 8.86
CA GLY A 5 12.15 -2.00 8.75
C GLY A 5 11.64 -2.64 10.02
N VAL A 6 10.92 -3.74 9.88
CA VAL A 6 10.48 -4.59 10.98
C VAL A 6 11.56 -5.61 11.29
N GLY A 7 12.08 -5.56 12.53
CA GLY A 7 13.13 -6.46 13.01
C GLY A 7 12.67 -7.92 13.13
N SER A 8 13.59 -8.81 13.54
CA SER A 8 13.35 -10.25 13.62
C SER A 8 12.23 -10.67 14.59
N ALA A 9 11.84 -9.79 15.51
CA ALA A 9 10.73 -10.04 16.45
C ALA A 9 9.35 -9.70 15.86
N GLY A 10 9.28 -9.20 14.62
CA GLY A 10 8.05 -8.63 14.07
C GLY A 10 7.71 -7.28 14.70
N LEU A 11 6.57 -6.70 14.31
CA LEU A 11 6.03 -5.49 14.91
C LEU A 11 4.52 -5.66 15.08
N THR A 12 4.05 -5.60 16.32
CA THR A 12 2.61 -5.61 16.62
C THR A 12 2.14 -4.19 16.95
N ILE A 13 1.11 -3.73 16.25
CA ILE A 13 0.47 -2.44 16.45
C ILE A 13 -1.00 -2.72 16.78
N THR A 14 -1.46 -2.27 17.94
CA THR A 14 -2.88 -2.25 18.28
C THR A 14 -3.41 -0.84 18.10
N VAL A 15 -4.37 -0.68 17.21
CA VAL A 15 -5.08 0.58 16.99
C VAL A 15 -6.44 0.46 17.65
N ALA A 16 -6.69 1.28 18.67
CA ALA A 16 -7.97 1.35 19.35
C ALA A 16 -8.46 2.80 19.40
N SER A 17 -9.58 3.05 18.74
CA SER A 17 -10.37 4.28 18.82
C SER A 17 -11.85 3.93 19.06
N ALA A 18 -12.70 4.93 19.28
CA ALA A 18 -14.13 4.70 19.51
C ALA A 18 -14.84 3.98 18.34
N SER A 19 -14.31 4.08 17.13
CA SER A 19 -14.92 3.52 15.90
C SER A 19 -14.06 2.47 15.21
N TYR A 20 -12.86 2.19 15.70
CA TYR A 20 -11.91 1.28 15.06
C TYR A 20 -11.09 0.54 16.10
N ASN A 21 -11.16 -0.78 16.11
CA ASN A 21 -10.34 -1.64 16.94
C ASN A 21 -9.71 -2.72 16.05
N ASP A 22 -8.40 -2.65 15.84
CA ASP A 22 -7.68 -3.67 15.08
C ASP A 22 -6.29 -3.90 15.66
N THR A 23 -5.77 -5.10 15.46
CA THR A 23 -4.39 -5.45 15.75
C THR A 23 -3.73 -5.86 14.46
N LEU A 24 -2.70 -5.11 14.07
CA LEU A 24 -1.84 -5.41 12.95
C LEU A 24 -0.56 -6.06 13.46
N VAL A 25 -0.18 -7.20 12.89
CA VAL A 25 1.11 -7.84 13.14
C VAL A 25 1.88 -7.86 11.84
N PHE A 26 2.91 -7.04 11.74
CA PHE A 26 3.81 -7.01 10.60
C PHE A 26 4.88 -8.08 10.75
N ASP A 27 5.10 -8.79 9.65
CA ASP A 27 6.11 -9.84 9.56
C ASP A 27 7.51 -9.23 9.57
N ALA A 28 8.45 -9.98 10.13
CA ALA A 28 9.87 -9.65 10.07
C ALA A 28 10.31 -9.44 8.61
N GLY A 29 11.13 -8.42 8.38
CA GLY A 29 11.59 -8.08 7.03
C GLY A 29 10.61 -7.25 6.22
N THR A 30 9.46 -6.85 6.79
CA THR A 30 8.64 -5.78 6.20
C THR A 30 9.43 -4.48 6.21
N VAL A 31 9.51 -3.82 5.05
CA VAL A 31 10.31 -2.63 4.81
C VAL A 31 9.50 -1.58 4.07
N VAL A 32 9.66 -0.33 4.51
CA VAL A 32 9.24 0.86 3.78
C VAL A 32 10.49 1.73 3.59
N THR A 33 10.74 2.13 2.36
CA THR A 33 11.81 3.08 2.02
C THR A 33 11.17 4.35 1.48
N THR A 34 11.57 5.48 2.04
CA THR A 34 11.19 6.81 1.56
C THR A 34 12.44 7.52 1.06
N ASP A 35 12.43 8.00 -0.17
CA ASP A 35 13.52 8.79 -0.72
C ASP A 35 13.03 10.18 -1.12
N GLU A 36 13.65 11.19 -0.53
CA GLU A 36 13.28 12.60 -0.66
C GLU A 36 14.34 13.30 -1.50
N SER A 37 13.91 14.03 -2.52
CA SER A 37 14.80 14.80 -3.37
C SER A 37 14.35 16.26 -3.41
N SER A 38 15.07 17.12 -2.68
CA SER A 38 14.84 18.56 -2.71
C SER A 38 15.17 19.19 -4.07
N ALA A 39 15.99 18.53 -4.90
CA ALA A 39 16.35 19.02 -6.23
C ALA A 39 15.19 18.88 -7.23
N SER A 40 14.43 17.79 -7.13
CA SER A 40 13.24 17.54 -7.96
C SER A 40 11.93 17.94 -7.27
N GLY A 41 11.94 18.20 -5.97
CA GLY A 41 10.75 18.47 -5.17
C GLY A 41 9.82 17.26 -5.14
N THR A 42 10.39 16.07 -4.92
CA THR A 42 9.64 14.80 -4.97
C THR A 42 10.03 13.85 -3.87
N THR A 43 9.03 13.13 -3.37
CA THR A 43 9.14 11.97 -2.51
C THR A 43 8.88 10.69 -3.31
N SER A 44 9.72 9.68 -3.15
CA SER A 44 9.50 8.32 -3.66
C SER A 44 9.34 7.32 -2.53
N ILE A 45 8.31 6.50 -2.56
CA ILE A 45 8.00 5.50 -1.54
C ILE A 45 8.02 4.12 -2.18
N THR A 46 8.77 3.20 -1.57
CA THR A 46 8.66 1.76 -1.84
C THR A 46 8.28 1.01 -0.58
N ALA A 47 7.47 -0.03 -0.73
CA ALA A 47 7.08 -0.92 0.36
C ALA A 47 7.19 -2.37 -0.09
N SER A 48 7.65 -3.24 0.79
CA SER A 48 7.64 -4.69 0.60
C SER A 48 7.49 -5.36 1.96
N GLY A 49 6.51 -6.24 2.10
CA GLY A 49 6.35 -7.00 3.33
C GLY A 49 4.97 -7.60 3.45
N ALA A 50 4.66 -8.05 4.66
CA ALA A 50 3.41 -8.70 4.95
C ALA A 50 2.95 -8.38 6.36
N PHE A 51 1.65 -8.45 6.56
CA PHE A 51 1.05 -8.29 7.87
C PHE A 51 -0.23 -9.12 7.98
N THR A 52 -0.60 -9.44 9.20
CA THR A 52 -1.93 -9.91 9.53
C THR A 52 -2.72 -8.78 10.18
N SER A 53 -4.02 -8.74 9.92
CA SER A 53 -4.96 -7.87 10.61
C SER A 53 -6.10 -8.73 11.16
N HIS A 54 -6.51 -8.44 12.39
CA HIS A 54 -7.62 -9.16 13.00
C HIS A 54 -8.92 -8.88 12.25
N SER A 55 -9.14 -7.63 11.83
CA SER A 55 -10.34 -7.23 11.08
C SER A 55 -10.40 -7.83 9.67
N LEU A 56 -9.25 -8.04 9.02
CA LEU A 56 -9.17 -8.72 7.72
C LEU A 56 -9.25 -10.25 7.84
N GLY A 57 -9.07 -10.80 9.05
CA GLY A 57 -9.13 -12.24 9.31
C GLY A 57 -8.07 -13.06 8.56
N GLY A 58 -6.97 -12.43 8.12
CA GLY A 58 -6.04 -13.06 7.21
C GLY A 58 -4.67 -12.37 7.12
N HIS A 59 -3.81 -12.98 6.29
CA HIS A 59 -2.47 -12.53 5.96
C HIS A 59 -2.50 -11.81 4.62
N VAL A 60 -1.87 -10.63 4.59
CA VAL A 60 -1.82 -9.75 3.42
C VAL A 60 -0.37 -9.39 3.14
N THR A 61 0.02 -9.47 1.89
CA THR A 61 1.32 -8.99 1.41
C THR A 61 1.13 -7.69 0.63
N ILE A 62 2.06 -6.76 0.82
CA ILE A 62 2.11 -5.49 0.09
C ILE A 62 3.45 -5.41 -0.63
N ALA A 63 3.41 -4.99 -1.89
CA ALA A 63 4.58 -4.60 -2.65
C ALA A 63 4.30 -3.34 -3.46
N THR A 64 5.33 -2.55 -3.73
CA THR A 64 5.30 -1.48 -4.74
C THR A 64 6.16 -1.86 -5.94
N PRO A 65 5.62 -2.54 -6.97
CA PRO A 65 6.40 -2.93 -8.15
C PRO A 65 7.01 -1.72 -8.88
N THR A 66 6.29 -0.59 -8.84
CA THR A 66 6.77 0.71 -9.26
C THR A 66 6.69 1.64 -8.06
N PRO A 67 7.76 2.36 -7.69
CA PRO A 67 7.72 3.29 -6.56
C PRO A 67 6.58 4.29 -6.70
N ILE A 68 5.93 4.60 -5.58
CA ILE A 68 4.96 5.70 -5.53
C ILE A 68 5.74 7.00 -5.53
N VAL A 69 5.41 7.94 -6.41
CA VAL A 69 6.08 9.23 -6.50
C VAL A 69 5.08 10.35 -6.33
N GLN A 70 5.36 11.25 -5.39
CA GLN A 70 4.59 12.45 -5.09
C GLN A 70 5.48 13.68 -5.22
N ALA A 71 4.97 14.74 -5.84
CA ALA A 71 5.63 16.04 -5.84
C ALA A 71 5.22 16.84 -4.60
N ASP A 72 6.10 17.69 -4.08
CA ASP A 72 5.88 18.46 -2.85
C ASP A 72 4.64 19.38 -2.92
N ALA A 73 4.29 19.82 -4.13
CA ALA A 73 3.14 20.69 -4.39
C ALA A 73 1.82 19.94 -4.55
N ASP A 74 1.85 18.62 -4.69
CA ASP A 74 0.67 17.79 -4.91
C ASP A 74 0.16 17.19 -3.61
N ALA A 75 -1.17 17.19 -3.43
CA ALA A 75 -1.82 16.57 -2.27
C ALA A 75 -1.75 15.04 -2.30
N TYR A 76 -1.61 14.44 -3.48
CA TYR A 76 -1.60 13.00 -3.68
C TYR A 76 -0.51 12.57 -4.68
N PRO A 77 -0.06 11.31 -4.65
CA PRO A 77 0.92 10.81 -5.60
C PRO A 77 0.49 10.94 -7.06
N GLY A 78 1.47 11.25 -7.93
CA GLY A 78 1.26 11.39 -9.36
C GLY A 78 1.55 10.12 -10.16
N SER A 79 2.29 9.16 -9.59
CA SER A 79 2.60 7.88 -10.25
C SER A 79 2.95 6.79 -9.24
N GLY A 80 2.94 5.53 -9.69
CA GLY A 80 3.31 4.37 -8.91
C GLY A 80 2.34 3.21 -9.04
N VAL A 81 2.75 2.06 -8.54
CA VAL A 81 1.92 0.84 -8.52
C VAL A 81 2.04 0.20 -7.15
N ILE A 82 0.90 -0.11 -6.53
CA ILE A 82 0.81 -0.92 -5.31
C ILE A 82 0.17 -2.24 -5.71
N ARG A 83 0.74 -3.35 -5.25
CA ARG A 83 0.13 -4.67 -5.32
C ARG A 83 -0.12 -5.17 -3.91
N VAL A 84 -1.38 -5.50 -3.64
CA VAL A 84 -1.82 -6.14 -2.40
C VAL A 84 -2.27 -7.55 -2.75
N THR A 85 -1.71 -8.56 -2.11
CA THR A 85 -2.11 -9.96 -2.32
C THR A 85 -2.58 -10.55 -0.99
N GLY A 86 -3.81 -11.06 -0.99
CA GLY A 86 -4.45 -11.71 0.15
C GLY A 86 -4.51 -13.23 0.00
N ALA A 87 -5.50 -13.83 0.67
CA ALA A 87 -5.70 -15.27 0.66
C ALA A 87 -5.97 -15.81 -0.76
N SER A 88 -5.57 -17.06 -0.99
CA SER A 88 -5.80 -17.80 -2.25
C SER A 88 -5.29 -17.09 -3.51
N GLY A 89 -4.30 -16.19 -3.39
CA GLY A 89 -3.75 -15.45 -4.53
C GLY A 89 -4.59 -14.25 -4.99
N SER A 90 -5.70 -13.95 -4.31
CA SER A 90 -6.49 -12.76 -4.60
C SER A 90 -5.61 -11.51 -4.55
N THR A 91 -5.73 -10.66 -5.57
CA THR A 91 -4.82 -9.54 -5.78
C THR A 91 -5.58 -8.27 -6.11
N LEU A 92 -5.26 -7.18 -5.42
CA LEU A 92 -5.64 -5.83 -5.78
C LEU A 92 -4.40 -5.11 -6.32
N LEU A 93 -4.45 -4.70 -7.58
CA LEU A 93 -3.46 -3.81 -8.18
C LEU A 93 -4.01 -2.39 -8.19
N ILE A 94 -3.26 -1.47 -7.62
CA ILE A 94 -3.59 -0.04 -7.56
C ILE A 94 -2.56 0.68 -8.41
N THR A 95 -2.99 1.25 -9.53
CA THR A 95 -2.13 2.02 -10.43
C THR A 95 -2.48 3.49 -10.28
N VAL A 96 -1.51 4.30 -9.90
CA VAL A 96 -1.68 5.75 -9.84
C VAL A 96 -1.66 6.30 -11.26
N LEU A 97 -2.77 6.90 -11.70
CA LEU A 97 -2.90 7.48 -13.03
C LEU A 97 -2.48 8.95 -13.05
N SER A 98 -2.78 9.68 -11.96
CA SER A 98 -2.42 11.08 -11.74
C SER A 98 -2.51 11.45 -10.26
N ASN A 99 -2.15 12.69 -9.91
CA ASN A 99 -2.34 13.28 -8.58
C ASN A 99 -3.81 13.47 -8.17
N SER A 100 -4.78 13.04 -8.99
CA SER A 100 -6.22 13.11 -8.67
C SER A 100 -6.96 11.79 -8.88
N GLN A 101 -6.37 10.82 -9.59
CA GLN A 101 -7.03 9.58 -9.96
C GLN A 101 -6.14 8.36 -9.81
N VAL A 102 -6.73 7.27 -9.36
CA VAL A 102 -6.13 5.94 -9.34
C VAL A 102 -7.04 4.93 -10.03
N GLN A 103 -6.45 3.86 -10.54
CA GLN A 103 -7.14 2.70 -11.06
C GLN A 103 -6.97 1.52 -10.10
N LEU A 104 -8.08 0.88 -9.77
CA LEU A 104 -8.15 -0.33 -8.95
C LEU A 104 -8.48 -1.51 -9.86
N GLN A 105 -7.66 -2.55 -9.82
CA GLN A 105 -7.87 -3.78 -10.58
C GLN A 105 -7.90 -4.96 -9.60
N LEU A 106 -9.04 -5.65 -9.53
CA LEU A 106 -9.26 -6.75 -8.59
C LEU A 106 -9.28 -8.08 -9.33
N ASP A 107 -8.35 -8.94 -8.96
CA ASP A 107 -8.36 -10.38 -9.21
C ASP A 107 -8.84 -11.05 -7.91
N ALA A 108 -10.12 -11.40 -7.84
CA ALA A 108 -10.72 -11.92 -6.61
C ALA A 108 -10.45 -13.41 -6.39
N ASN A 109 -10.19 -14.16 -7.46
CA ASN A 109 -10.04 -15.62 -7.44
C ASN A 109 -8.59 -16.10 -7.60
N GLY A 110 -7.65 -15.18 -7.83
CA GLY A 110 -6.22 -15.47 -7.95
C GLY A 110 -5.86 -16.19 -9.24
N ASP A 111 -6.65 -16.04 -10.31
CA ASP A 111 -6.41 -16.70 -11.59
C ASP A 111 -5.49 -15.90 -12.53
N GLY A 112 -5.05 -14.72 -12.10
CA GLY A 112 -4.21 -13.81 -12.87
C GLY A 112 -4.98 -12.89 -13.81
N THR A 113 -6.31 -12.97 -13.83
CA THR A 113 -7.20 -12.10 -14.62
C THR A 113 -7.94 -11.14 -13.71
N TYR A 114 -7.90 -9.85 -14.05
CA TYR A 114 -8.65 -8.84 -13.30
C TYR A 114 -10.14 -8.91 -13.67
N ALA A 115 -10.94 -9.43 -12.74
CA ALA A 115 -12.40 -9.52 -12.87
C ALA A 115 -13.09 -8.15 -12.79
N SER A 116 -12.46 -7.16 -12.13
CA SER A 116 -12.97 -5.80 -12.04
C SER A 116 -11.85 -4.78 -12.24
N THR A 117 -12.18 -3.68 -12.93
CA THR A 117 -11.31 -2.52 -13.07
C THR A 117 -12.15 -1.26 -12.88
N THR A 118 -11.73 -0.38 -11.98
CA THR A 118 -12.46 0.87 -11.68
C THR A 118 -11.49 2.00 -11.44
N SER A 119 -11.72 3.15 -12.08
CA SER A 119 -10.98 4.37 -11.79
C SER A 119 -11.74 5.21 -10.77
N VAL A 120 -11.06 5.63 -9.70
CA VAL A 120 -11.63 6.42 -8.61
C VAL A 120 -10.75 7.62 -8.31
N ALA A 121 -11.34 8.66 -7.70
CA ALA A 121 -10.57 9.80 -7.21
C ALA A 121 -9.82 9.43 -5.92
N TRP A 122 -8.64 10.01 -5.71
CA TRP A 122 -7.85 9.80 -4.48
C TRP A 122 -8.66 10.10 -3.20
N THR A 123 -9.47 11.15 -3.23
CA THR A 123 -10.35 11.58 -2.12
C THR A 123 -11.37 10.52 -1.69
N THR A 124 -11.61 9.49 -2.50
CA THR A 124 -12.50 8.38 -2.13
C THR A 124 -11.79 7.27 -1.36
N LEU A 125 -10.45 7.24 -1.40
CA LEU A 125 -9.63 6.21 -0.76
C LEU A 125 -8.95 6.69 0.52
N VAL A 126 -8.61 7.96 0.57
CA VAL A 126 -8.02 8.61 1.73
C VAL A 126 -8.86 9.86 2.06
N PRO A 127 -9.65 9.83 3.15
CA PRO A 127 -10.42 10.98 3.61
C PRO A 127 -9.55 12.09 4.18
#